data_AF-A0A0E0LWL5-F1
#
_entry.id   AF-A0A0E0LWL5-F1
#
_cell.length_a   1.000
_cell.length_b   1.000
_cell.length_c   1.000
_cell.angle_alpha   90.00
_cell.angle_beta   90.00
_cell.angle_gamma   90.00
#
_symmetry.space_group_name_H-M   'P 1'
#
loop_
_entity.id
_entity.type
_entity.pdbx_description
1 polymer ?
#
loop_
_entity_poly.entity_id
_entity_poly.type
_entity_poly.pdbx_seq_one_letter_code
_entity_poly.pdbx_strand_id
1 'polypeptide(L)'
;MTTSSWGGGGGSVAVRLWCCGLLMLLSGGGGGGGAVAQRSPAATPAYKTLSGKPPLVIAKGGFSGVFPDSSRNAYVFALSSTSGDTTLWCNVQLTKDGVGICLRDLLMDNCTSINLAYPAGKKAYIVNGELKKGWFPIDYNMSSLQTVICECQPIIFQLFDPRFTV
;
A
#
# COMPACT_ATOMS: atom_id res chain seq x y z
N MET A 1 -20.69 -16.22 47.80
CA MET A 1 -19.66 -15.18 48.01
C MET A 1 -19.72 -14.24 46.82
N THR A 2 -20.33 -13.09 47.09
CA THR A 2 -20.41 -11.81 46.34
C THR A 2 -20.09 -11.78 44.84
N THR A 3 -21.15 -11.67 44.04
CA THR A 3 -21.22 -10.82 42.84
C THR A 3 -22.28 -9.72 43.09
N SER A 4 -22.00 -8.48 42.67
CA SER A 4 -22.94 -7.35 42.58
C SER A 4 -22.45 -6.51 41.40
N SER A 5 -23.11 -6.34 40.25
CA SER A 5 -24.53 -6.05 39.91
C SER A 5 -25.05 -4.76 40.54
N TRP A 6 -25.13 -3.67 39.75
CA TRP A 6 -26.34 -2.88 39.35
C TRP A 6 -25.88 -1.59 38.62
N GLY A 7 -26.43 -1.23 37.44
CA GLY A 7 -27.49 -0.20 37.26
C GLY A 7 -26.89 1.19 36.98
N GLY A 8 -27.10 1.91 35.88
CA GLY A 8 -28.34 2.21 35.16
C GLY A 8 -28.68 3.70 35.38
N GLY A 9 -28.90 4.49 34.32
CA GLY A 9 -29.52 5.83 34.42
C GLY A 9 -28.95 6.92 33.52
N GLY A 10 -29.74 7.36 32.54
CA GLY A 10 -29.46 8.53 31.71
C GLY A 10 -29.86 9.85 32.38
N GLY A 11 -29.45 10.96 31.76
CA GLY A 11 -29.88 12.31 32.13
C GLY A 11 -28.99 13.40 31.53
N SER A 12 -29.49 14.09 30.50
CA SER A 12 -28.91 15.30 29.94
C SER A 12 -28.89 16.43 30.97
N VAL A 13 -27.76 17.12 31.16
CA VAL A 13 -27.74 18.43 31.82
C VAL A 13 -26.89 19.39 31.00
N ALA A 14 -27.58 20.32 30.34
CA ALA A 14 -27.01 21.48 29.72
C ALA A 14 -26.55 22.46 30.82
N VAL A 15 -25.28 22.87 30.79
CA VAL A 15 -24.82 24.04 31.53
C VAL A 15 -24.31 25.04 30.51
N ARG A 16 -25.20 25.97 30.13
CA ARG A 16 -24.83 27.27 29.59
C ARG A 16 -24.88 28.26 30.75
N LEU A 17 -23.76 28.93 31.05
CA LEU A 17 -23.85 30.28 31.59
C LEU A 17 -22.65 31.12 31.13
N TRP A 18 -23.02 32.20 30.47
CA TRP A 18 -22.24 33.18 29.75
C TRP A 18 -22.17 34.40 30.67
N CYS A 19 -20.97 34.86 31.05
CA CYS A 19 -20.79 36.17 31.65
C CYS A 19 -19.32 36.56 31.59
N CYS A 20 -18.96 37.37 30.60
CA CYS A 20 -17.95 38.43 30.69
C CYS A 20 -17.94 39.16 29.35
N GLY A 21 -19.03 39.90 29.11
CA GLY A 21 -19.04 40.96 28.12
C GLY A 21 -18.43 42.21 28.73
N LEU A 22 -17.47 42.78 28.00
CA LEU A 22 -17.37 44.20 27.66
C LEU A 22 -17.28 45.23 28.82
N LEU A 23 -16.09 45.81 29.02
CA LEU A 23 -15.82 47.25 28.88
C LEU A 23 -14.42 47.59 29.45
N MET A 24 -13.46 47.97 28.60
CA MET A 24 -12.54 49.07 28.87
C MET A 24 -11.91 49.53 27.54
N LEU A 25 -12.21 50.78 27.19
CA LEU A 25 -11.69 51.53 26.05
C LEU A 25 -10.44 52.33 26.49
N LEU A 26 -9.52 52.53 25.54
CA LEU A 26 -8.50 53.59 25.45
C LEU A 26 -7.20 53.45 26.28
N SER A 27 -6.22 52.77 25.68
CA SER A 27 -4.85 53.28 25.60
C SER A 27 -4.24 52.87 24.25
N GLY A 28 -3.77 53.88 23.50
CA GLY A 28 -3.21 53.70 22.18
C GLY A 28 -1.89 52.94 22.18
N GLY A 29 -1.62 52.24 21.08
CA GLY A 29 -0.32 51.64 20.82
C GLY A 29 -0.37 50.56 19.75
N GLY A 30 0.03 50.90 18.53
CA GLY A 30 0.52 49.94 17.53
C GLY A 30 -0.56 49.16 16.78
N GLY A 31 -1.10 49.76 15.72
CA GLY A 31 -1.81 49.05 14.66
C GLY A 31 -0.86 48.14 13.87
N GLY A 32 -0.54 46.97 14.43
CA GLY A 32 0.05 45.84 13.71
C GLY A 32 -1.08 44.95 13.21
N GLY A 33 -1.84 45.43 12.21
CA GLY A 33 -2.80 44.61 11.48
C GLY A 33 -2.06 43.55 10.66
N GLY A 34 -1.60 42.49 11.33
CA GLY A 34 -1.21 41.26 10.67
C GLY A 34 -2.48 40.67 10.07
N ALA A 35 -2.76 40.99 8.81
CA ALA A 35 -3.72 40.24 8.02
C ALA A 35 -3.30 38.77 8.09
N VAL A 36 -4.00 37.98 8.90
CA VAL A 36 -4.08 36.54 8.65
C VAL A 36 -4.74 36.44 7.29
N ALA A 37 -3.90 36.32 6.25
CA ALA A 37 -4.35 35.96 4.92
C ALA A 37 -5.03 34.61 5.07
N GLN A 38 -6.35 34.63 5.20
CA GLN A 38 -7.18 33.46 5.05
C GLN A 38 -6.92 33.01 3.63
N ARG A 39 -5.98 32.07 3.48
CA ARG A 39 -5.62 31.48 2.21
C ARG A 39 -6.91 30.84 1.75
N SER A 40 -7.59 31.49 0.80
CA SER A 40 -8.70 30.89 0.06
C SER A 40 -8.28 29.46 -0.25
N PRO A 41 -9.14 28.44 -0.07
CA PRO A 41 -8.79 27.08 -0.46
C PRO A 41 -8.27 27.21 -1.89
N ALA A 42 -6.96 27.00 -2.07
CA ALA A 42 -6.36 27.16 -3.38
C ALA A 42 -7.16 26.22 -4.26
N ALA A 43 -7.86 26.76 -5.25
CA ALA A 43 -8.69 25.97 -6.13
C ALA A 43 -7.82 24.80 -6.59
N THR A 44 -8.18 23.58 -6.20
CA THR A 44 -7.39 22.40 -6.51
C THR A 44 -7.16 22.43 -8.00
N PRO A 45 -5.90 22.49 -8.47
CA PRO A 45 -5.64 22.65 -9.89
C PRO A 45 -6.36 21.53 -10.63
N ALA A 46 -7.30 21.91 -11.49
CA ALA A 46 -8.12 20.96 -12.21
C ALA A 46 -7.22 20.08 -13.07
N TYR A 47 -7.37 18.76 -12.96
CA TYR A 47 -6.57 17.82 -13.73
C TYR A 47 -6.91 17.96 -15.23
N LYS A 48 -5.88 18.03 -16.07
CA LYS A 48 -6.03 18.07 -17.54
C LYS A 48 -6.29 16.69 -18.15
N THR A 49 -7.14 15.89 -17.51
CA THR A 49 -7.57 14.59 -18.04
C THR A 49 -8.87 14.76 -18.83
N LEU A 50 -9.18 13.81 -19.71
CA LEU A 50 -10.41 13.85 -20.52
C LEU A 50 -11.69 13.97 -19.67
N SER A 51 -11.68 13.42 -18.45
CA SER A 51 -12.80 13.43 -17.50
C SER A 51 -12.67 14.46 -16.37
N GLY A 52 -11.57 15.25 -16.34
CA GLY A 52 -11.27 16.18 -15.25
C GLY A 52 -10.92 15.52 -13.90
N LYS A 53 -10.87 14.18 -13.84
CA LYS A 53 -10.50 13.39 -12.66
C LYS A 53 -8.98 13.30 -12.48
N PRO A 54 -8.48 13.01 -11.26
CA PRO A 54 -7.07 12.69 -11.06
C PRO A 54 -6.60 11.57 -12.01
N PRO A 55 -5.33 11.58 -12.44
CA PRO A 55 -4.76 10.49 -13.21
C PRO A 55 -4.75 9.19 -12.39
N LEU A 56 -4.89 8.06 -13.07
CA LEU A 56 -4.76 6.74 -12.46
C LEU A 56 -3.31 6.52 -12.01
N VAL A 57 -3.13 6.06 -10.78
CA VAL A 57 -1.82 5.67 -10.24
C VAL A 57 -1.69 4.15 -10.34
N ILE A 58 -0.62 3.68 -10.98
CA ILE A 58 -0.31 2.25 -11.10
C ILE A 58 0.94 1.93 -10.28
N ALA A 59 0.77 1.19 -9.18
CA ALA A 59 1.83 0.76 -8.30
C ALA A 59 2.43 -0.58 -8.78
N LYS A 60 3.37 -0.50 -9.72
CA LYS A 60 4.10 -1.66 -10.24
C LYS A 60 5.02 -2.25 -9.18
N GLY A 61 4.74 -3.51 -8.81
CA GLY A 61 5.41 -4.21 -7.72
C GLY A 61 5.12 -3.61 -6.35
N GLY A 62 4.05 -2.81 -6.22
CA GLY A 62 3.75 -2.04 -5.02
C GLY A 62 4.63 -0.79 -4.89
N PHE A 63 4.97 -0.41 -3.67
CA PHE A 63 5.86 0.72 -3.36
C PHE A 63 7.33 0.30 -3.42
N SER A 64 7.77 -0.13 -4.61
CA SER A 64 9.06 -0.76 -4.87
C SER A 64 10.29 0.14 -4.68
N GLY A 65 10.09 1.44 -4.43
CA GLY A 65 11.15 2.38 -4.08
C GLY A 65 11.60 2.32 -2.60
N VAL A 66 10.79 1.72 -1.72
CA VAL A 66 11.11 1.54 -0.29
C VAL A 66 11.12 0.07 0.08
N PHE A 67 10.19 -0.70 -0.50
CA PHE A 67 10.06 -2.13 -0.24
C PHE A 67 10.53 -2.94 -1.46
N PRO A 68 10.82 -4.23 -1.26
CA PRO A 68 11.17 -5.13 -2.35
C PRO A 68 10.02 -5.25 -3.34
N ASP A 69 10.33 -5.23 -4.63
CA ASP A 69 9.33 -5.36 -5.69
C ASP A 69 8.47 -6.63 -5.50
N SER A 70 7.17 -6.48 -5.70
CA SER A 70 6.19 -7.56 -5.61
C SER A 70 6.11 -8.26 -4.25
N SER A 71 6.65 -7.64 -3.20
CA SER A 71 6.49 -8.09 -1.81
C SER A 71 5.16 -7.66 -1.23
N ARG A 72 4.65 -8.41 -0.26
CA ARG A 72 3.42 -8.01 0.47
C ARG A 72 3.55 -6.64 1.12
N ASN A 73 4.71 -6.29 1.67
CA ASN A 73 4.92 -4.98 2.27
C ASN A 73 4.84 -3.86 1.24
N ALA A 74 5.39 -4.06 0.04
CA ALA A 74 5.28 -3.09 -1.04
C ALA A 74 3.82 -2.86 -1.42
N TYR A 75 3.01 -3.91 -1.51
CA TYR A 75 1.58 -3.80 -1.85
C TYR A 75 0.74 -3.18 -0.73
N VAL A 76 0.91 -3.66 0.49
CA VAL A 76 0.19 -3.12 1.65
C VAL A 76 0.54 -1.65 1.86
N PHE A 77 1.82 -1.31 1.77
CA PHE A 77 2.26 0.07 1.90
C PHE A 77 1.72 0.92 0.76
N ALA A 78 1.84 0.45 -0.49
CA ALA A 78 1.28 1.15 -1.65
C ALA A 78 -0.18 1.50 -1.41
N LEU A 79 -1.03 0.55 -1.02
CA LEU A 79 -2.45 0.81 -0.75
C LEU A 79 -2.68 1.79 0.39
N SER A 80 -1.83 1.79 1.43
CA SER A 80 -1.97 2.68 2.59
C SER A 80 -1.43 4.10 2.37
N SER A 81 -0.46 4.26 1.48
CA SER A 81 0.32 5.50 1.31
C SER A 81 -0.08 6.30 0.07
N THR A 82 -1.10 5.85 -0.65
CA THR A 82 -1.49 6.38 -1.96
C THR A 82 -2.96 6.80 -1.97
N SER A 83 -3.39 7.44 -3.06
CA SER A 83 -4.80 7.77 -3.28
C SER A 83 -5.67 6.50 -3.39
N GLY A 84 -6.93 6.57 -2.96
CA GLY A 84 -7.85 5.42 -3.00
C GLY A 84 -8.02 4.75 -4.38
N ASP A 85 -7.69 5.46 -5.46
CA ASP A 85 -7.79 4.98 -6.85
C ASP A 85 -6.49 4.33 -7.38
N THR A 86 -5.60 3.84 -6.52
CA THR A 86 -4.36 3.19 -6.97
C THR A 86 -4.58 1.73 -7.34
N THR A 87 -4.16 1.38 -8.55
CA THR A 87 -4.15 0.01 -9.05
C THR A 87 -2.79 -0.63 -8.78
N LEU A 88 -2.77 -1.77 -8.11
CA LEU A 88 -1.55 -2.56 -7.96
C LEU A 88 -1.23 -3.26 -9.28
N TRP A 89 0.04 -3.38 -9.65
CA TRP A 89 0.44 -4.12 -10.84
C TRP A 89 1.54 -5.11 -10.51
N CYS A 90 1.42 -6.34 -11.01
CA CYS A 90 2.48 -7.34 -10.88
C CYS A 90 2.68 -8.12 -12.17
N ASN A 91 3.89 -8.65 -12.34
CA ASN A 91 4.21 -9.59 -13.40
C ASN A 91 3.86 -11.00 -12.87
N VAL A 92 2.82 -11.61 -13.41
CA VAL A 92 2.35 -12.93 -12.97
C VAL A 92 3.15 -14.04 -13.66
N GLN A 93 3.65 -14.99 -12.90
CA GLN A 93 4.21 -16.25 -13.37
C GLN A 93 3.40 -17.41 -12.81
N LEU A 94 3.23 -18.47 -13.59
CA LEU A 94 2.48 -19.65 -13.17
C LEU A 94 3.41 -20.71 -12.58
N THR A 95 3.00 -21.23 -11.44
CA THR A 95 3.60 -22.41 -10.81
C THR A 95 3.15 -23.70 -11.50
N LYS A 96 3.80 -24.81 -11.16
CA LYS A 96 3.49 -26.15 -11.71
C LYS A 96 2.03 -26.56 -11.51
N ASP A 97 1.44 -26.17 -10.39
CA ASP A 97 0.04 -26.42 -10.01
C ASP A 97 -0.93 -25.32 -10.51
N GLY A 98 -0.48 -24.43 -11.41
CA GLY A 98 -1.32 -23.42 -12.04
C GLY A 98 -1.65 -22.22 -11.16
N VAL A 99 -0.98 -22.07 -10.02
CA VAL A 99 -1.15 -20.90 -9.13
C VAL A 99 -0.29 -19.74 -9.64
N GLY A 100 -0.89 -18.57 -9.79
CA GLY A 100 -0.20 -17.34 -10.17
C GLY A 100 0.57 -16.73 -9.00
N ILE A 101 1.86 -16.45 -9.22
CA ILE A 101 2.74 -15.73 -8.29
C ILE A 101 3.27 -14.46 -8.94
N CYS A 102 3.43 -13.40 -8.16
CA CYS A 102 4.03 -12.15 -8.62
C CYS A 102 5.56 -12.25 -8.53
N LEU A 103 6.24 -12.16 -9.68
CA LEU A 103 7.69 -12.17 -9.77
C LEU A 103 8.17 -11.12 -10.76
N ARG A 104 9.24 -10.40 -10.42
CA ARG A 104 9.80 -9.36 -11.28
C ARG A 104 10.27 -9.92 -12.63
N ASP A 105 10.89 -11.09 -12.60
CA ASP A 105 11.53 -11.78 -13.72
C ASP A 105 11.01 -13.23 -13.81
N LEU A 106 11.20 -13.85 -14.97
CA LEU A 106 10.92 -15.26 -15.20
C LEU A 106 11.87 -16.17 -14.41
N LEU A 107 13.14 -15.75 -14.32
CA LEU A 107 14.15 -16.47 -13.55
C LEU A 107 14.06 -16.07 -12.08
N MET A 108 13.76 -17.05 -11.22
CA MET A 108 13.48 -16.80 -9.82
C MET A 108 14.70 -16.40 -9.01
N ASP A 109 15.92 -16.69 -9.46
CA ASP A 109 17.16 -16.28 -8.77
C ASP A 109 17.40 -14.77 -8.80
N ASN A 110 16.62 -14.02 -9.58
CA ASN A 110 16.57 -12.57 -9.49
C ASN A 110 15.67 -12.14 -8.33
N CYS A 111 16.26 -11.60 -7.25
CA CYS A 111 15.57 -11.14 -6.05
C CYS A 111 14.88 -12.21 -5.19
N THR A 112 15.19 -13.52 -5.33
CA THR A 112 14.70 -14.56 -4.40
C THR A 112 15.80 -15.54 -3.98
N SER A 113 15.62 -16.20 -2.84
CA SER A 113 16.53 -17.18 -2.26
C SER A 113 16.33 -18.59 -2.82
N ILE A 114 15.75 -18.72 -4.01
CA ILE A 114 15.45 -20.02 -4.65
C ILE A 114 16.71 -20.86 -4.85
N ASN A 115 17.84 -20.21 -5.08
CA ASN A 115 19.17 -20.82 -5.21
C ASN A 115 19.64 -21.46 -3.89
N LEU A 116 19.29 -20.87 -2.74
CA LEU A 116 19.60 -21.40 -1.42
C LEU A 116 18.63 -22.52 -1.03
N ALA A 117 17.34 -22.34 -1.34
CA ALA A 117 16.31 -23.34 -1.05
C ALA A 117 16.46 -24.60 -1.93
N TYR A 118 16.84 -24.43 -3.20
CA TYR A 118 16.94 -25.49 -4.21
C TYR A 118 18.25 -25.38 -5.02
N PRO A 119 19.43 -25.63 -4.44
CA PRO A 119 20.71 -25.42 -5.14
C PRO A 119 20.89 -26.25 -6.41
N ALA A 120 20.29 -27.43 -6.47
CA ALA A 120 20.28 -28.30 -7.66
C ALA A 120 19.06 -28.09 -8.59
N GLY A 121 18.29 -27.02 -8.38
CA GLY A 121 17.00 -26.78 -9.02
C GLY A 121 17.05 -26.07 -10.39
N LYS A 122 18.25 -25.79 -10.92
CA LYS A 122 18.39 -25.14 -12.24
C LYS A 122 17.86 -26.03 -13.35
N LYS A 123 17.01 -25.46 -14.20
CA LYS A 123 16.54 -26.03 -15.47
C LYS A 123 16.94 -25.14 -16.62
N ALA A 124 16.80 -25.65 -17.84
CA ALA A 124 17.04 -24.90 -19.06
C ALA A 124 15.83 -25.05 -19.97
N TYR A 125 15.29 -23.92 -20.43
CA TYR A 125 14.13 -23.87 -21.32
C TYR A 125 14.39 -22.90 -22.46
N ILE A 126 13.80 -23.18 -23.62
CA ILE A 126 13.73 -22.22 -24.71
C ILE A 126 12.57 -21.27 -24.43
N VAL A 127 12.89 -19.99 -24.21
CA VAL A 127 11.91 -18.93 -23.92
C VAL A 127 12.08 -17.87 -24.99
N ASN A 128 11.03 -17.62 -25.77
CA ASN A 128 11.06 -16.67 -26.88
C ASN A 128 12.20 -16.92 -27.89
N GLY A 129 12.55 -18.20 -28.12
CA GLY A 129 13.62 -18.60 -29.03
C GLY A 129 15.03 -18.60 -28.42
N GLU A 130 15.20 -18.16 -27.17
CA GLU A 130 16.48 -18.13 -26.49
C GLU A 130 16.57 -19.19 -25.39
N LEU A 131 17.73 -19.85 -25.26
CA LEU A 131 17.98 -20.79 -24.17
C LEU A 131 18.23 -20.03 -22.86
N LYS A 132 17.27 -20.10 -21.95
CA LYS A 132 17.38 -19.54 -20.59
C LYS A 132 17.64 -20.65 -19.58
N LYS A 133 18.61 -20.44 -18.68
CA LYS A 133 18.98 -21.40 -17.63
C LYS A 133 18.86 -20.75 -16.26
N GLY A 134 18.09 -21.36 -15.36
CA GLY A 134 17.83 -20.84 -14.02
C GLY A 134 16.72 -21.61 -13.33
N TRP A 135 16.09 -21.00 -12.34
CA TRP A 135 14.94 -21.57 -11.64
C TRP A 135 13.66 -20.97 -12.20
N PHE A 136 12.73 -21.83 -12.62
CA PHE A 136 11.48 -21.41 -13.23
C PHE A 136 10.30 -21.75 -12.32
N PRO A 137 9.31 -20.87 -12.17
CA PRO A 137 8.12 -21.12 -11.34
C PRO A 137 7.37 -22.40 -11.72
N ILE A 138 7.33 -22.72 -13.02
CA ILE A 138 6.65 -23.89 -13.57
C ILE A 138 7.24 -25.24 -13.08
N ASP A 139 8.44 -25.24 -12.49
CA ASP A 139 9.08 -26.44 -11.96
C ASP A 139 8.61 -26.77 -10.53
N TYR A 140 7.95 -25.84 -9.85
CA TYR A 140 7.63 -25.91 -8.42
C TYR A 140 6.13 -25.76 -8.18
N ASN A 141 5.59 -26.49 -7.20
CA ASN A 141 4.23 -26.26 -6.71
C ASN A 141 4.23 -25.05 -5.77
N MET A 142 3.12 -24.32 -5.66
CA MET A 142 3.03 -23.16 -4.75
C MET A 142 3.38 -23.51 -3.30
N SER A 143 2.98 -24.70 -2.82
CA SER A 143 3.30 -25.19 -1.48
C SER A 143 4.81 -25.30 -1.22
N SER A 144 5.59 -25.64 -2.24
CA SER A 144 7.05 -25.78 -2.14
C SER A 144 7.79 -24.43 -2.18
N LEU A 145 7.13 -23.38 -2.67
CA LEU A 145 7.70 -22.04 -2.79
C LEU A 145 7.46 -21.16 -1.56
N GLN A 146 6.65 -21.60 -0.59
CA GLN A 146 6.36 -20.82 0.63
C GLN A 146 7.61 -20.55 1.48
N THR A 147 8.64 -21.39 1.36
CA THR A 147 9.92 -21.27 2.07
C THR A 147 10.94 -20.39 1.34
N VAL A 148 10.66 -20.00 0.10
CA VAL A 148 11.53 -19.16 -0.71
C VAL A 148 11.28 -17.70 -0.34
N ILE A 149 12.34 -17.01 0.05
CA ILE A 149 12.27 -15.64 0.54
C ILE A 149 12.65 -14.72 -0.62
N CYS A 150 11.94 -13.61 -0.80
CA CYS A 150 12.42 -12.54 -1.68
C CYS A 150 13.68 -11.91 -1.05
N GLU A 151 14.84 -12.11 -1.65
CA GLU A 151 16.14 -11.62 -1.15
C GLU A 151 16.31 -10.11 -1.30
N CYS A 152 15.46 -9.47 -2.10
CA CYS A 152 15.39 -8.01 -2.13
C CYS A 152 14.84 -7.39 -0.82
N GLN A 153 14.70 -8.20 0.25
CA GLN A 153 14.22 -8.04 1.66
C GLN A 153 12.84 -8.73 1.86
N PRO A 154 12.46 -9.17 3.08
CA PRO A 154 11.52 -10.26 3.23
C PRO A 154 10.12 -9.78 2.85
N ILE A 155 9.32 -10.64 2.19
CA ILE A 155 7.97 -11.04 2.60
C ILE A 155 7.18 -11.67 1.44
N ILE A 156 6.69 -12.88 1.74
CA ILE A 156 5.47 -13.61 1.30
C ILE A 156 4.97 -13.31 -0.11
N PHE A 157 5.03 -14.34 -0.96
CA PHE A 157 4.26 -14.45 -2.19
C PHE A 157 2.78 -14.14 -1.93
N GLN A 158 2.29 -12.99 -2.38
CA GLN A 158 0.86 -12.79 -2.46
C GLN A 158 0.31 -13.60 -3.63
N LEU A 159 -0.62 -14.50 -3.31
CA LEU A 159 -1.60 -14.99 -4.26
C LEU A 159 -2.33 -13.76 -4.85
N PHE A 160 -2.44 -13.79 -6.18
CA PHE A 160 -3.16 -12.86 -7.04
C PHE A 160 -4.30 -12.10 -6.31
N ASP A 161 -4.22 -10.76 -6.29
CA ASP A 161 -5.26 -9.91 -5.72
C ASP A 161 -6.55 -10.05 -6.55
N PRO A 162 -7.70 -10.45 -5.95
CA PRO A 162 -8.96 -10.57 -6.68
C PRO A 162 -9.50 -9.23 -7.21
N ARG A 163 -8.89 -8.09 -6.85
CA ARG A 163 -9.25 -6.77 -7.39
C ARG A 163 -8.76 -6.53 -8.83
N PHE A 164 -7.98 -7.45 -9.40
CA PHE A 164 -7.74 -7.47 -10.85
C PHE A 164 -8.97 -7.99 -11.59
N THR A 165 -10.01 -7.16 -11.67
CA THR A 165 -11.01 -7.28 -12.73
C THR A 165 -10.39 -6.78 -14.03
N VAL A 166 -10.07 -7.72 -14.93
CA VAL A 166 -9.92 -7.46 -16.37
C VAL A 166 -11.28 -7.21 -17.01
#